data_AF-A0A1L7XY74-F1
#
_entry.id   AF-A0A1L7XY74-F1
#
_cell.length_a   1.000
_cell.length_b   1.000
_cell.length_c   1.000
_cell.angle_alpha   90.00
_cell.angle_beta   90.00
_cell.angle_gamma   90.00
#
_symmetry.space_group_name_H-M   'P 1'
#
loop_
_entity.id
_entity.type
_entity.pdbx_description
1 polymer ?
#
loop_
_entity_poly.entity_id
_entity_poly.type
_entity_poly.pdbx_seq_one_letter_code
_entity_poly.pdbx_strand_id
1 'polypeptide(L)'
;MDPFEVRVRFTQFLGNLNASVTSAQKTAQYAIKYRDMDEDLHNCIIEQLERQGNSMNNRANIMYFLEALCDMAEREKHHDYIRMIQRDIMRIVDAVAPDDGSGAANVKVVRKVLLSLQSKSFLLPLTVSEIDEI
;
A
#
# COMPACT_ATOMS: atom_id res chain seq x y z
N MET A 1 -10.84 20.72 5.60
CA MET A 1 -11.28 19.68 4.65
C MET A 1 -12.06 18.70 5.50
N ASP A 2 -13.34 18.48 5.19
CA ASP A 2 -14.14 17.51 5.95
C ASP A 2 -13.70 16.07 5.62
N PRO A 3 -14.07 15.07 6.45
CA PRO A 3 -13.63 13.69 6.25
C PRO A 3 -13.99 13.11 4.88
N PHE A 4 -15.14 13.47 4.33
CA PHE A 4 -15.57 12.98 3.03
C PHE A 4 -14.68 13.53 1.91
N GLU A 5 -14.42 14.84 1.91
CA GLU A 5 -13.53 15.48 0.93
C GLU A 5 -12.10 14.91 1.02
N VAL A 6 -11.62 14.60 2.23
CA VAL A 6 -10.33 13.96 2.44
C VAL A 6 -10.27 12.59 1.75
N ARG A 7 -11.29 11.73 1.97
CA ARG A 7 -11.37 10.40 1.35
C ARG A 7 -11.46 10.46 -0.18
N VAL A 8 -12.32 11.35 -0.71
CA VAL A 8 -12.50 11.51 -2.17
C VAL A 8 -11.18 11.90 -2.82
N ARG A 9 -10.47 12.86 -2.24
CA ARG A 9 -9.20 13.34 -2.78
C ARG A 9 -8.08 12.32 -2.62
N PHE A 10 -8.03 11.59 -1.51
CA PHE A 10 -7.06 10.51 -1.35
C PHE A 10 -7.28 9.38 -2.35
N THR A 11 -8.55 9.01 -2.57
CA THR A 11 -8.93 8.02 -3.59
C THR A 11 -8.50 8.44 -4.99
N GLN A 12 -8.59 9.73 -5.33
CA GLN A 12 -8.06 10.27 -6.58
C GLN A 12 -6.53 10.17 -6.66
N PHE A 13 -5.80 10.37 -5.55
CA PHE A 13 -4.36 10.15 -5.53
C PHE A 13 -4.02 8.68 -5.81
N LEU A 14 -4.67 7.75 -5.11
CA LEU A 14 -4.48 6.30 -5.29
C LEU A 14 -4.83 5.85 -6.73
N GLY A 15 -5.88 6.41 -7.33
CA GLY A 15 -6.27 6.11 -8.71
C GLY A 15 -5.32 6.67 -9.78
N ASN A 16 -4.53 7.68 -9.45
CA ASN A 16 -3.56 8.33 -10.35
C ASN A 16 -2.10 7.94 -10.05
N LEU A 17 -1.89 6.95 -9.18
CA LEU A 17 -0.56 6.43 -8.90
C LEU A 17 0.06 5.87 -10.18
N ASN A 18 1.36 6.10 -10.30
CA ASN A 18 2.19 5.62 -11.40
C ASN A 18 3.55 5.18 -10.84
N ALA A 19 4.41 4.64 -11.69
CA ALA A 19 5.71 4.10 -11.27
C ALA A 19 6.71 5.16 -10.76
N SER A 20 6.38 6.46 -10.76
CA SER A 20 7.28 7.48 -10.26
C SER A 20 7.27 7.57 -8.73
N VAL A 21 8.48 7.67 -8.16
CA VAL A 21 8.69 7.90 -6.72
C VAL A 21 7.97 9.17 -6.26
N THR A 22 7.95 10.22 -7.08
CA THR A 22 7.27 11.48 -6.77
C THR A 22 5.76 11.31 -6.57
N SER A 23 5.10 10.48 -7.40
CA SER A 23 3.67 10.20 -7.25
C SER A 23 3.36 9.50 -5.92
N ALA A 24 4.18 8.50 -5.57
CA ALA A 24 4.08 7.78 -4.30
C ALA A 24 4.31 8.70 -3.10
N GLN A 25 5.38 9.50 -3.12
CA GLN A 25 5.71 10.44 -2.04
C GLN A 25 4.63 11.50 -1.82
N LYS A 26 4.08 12.05 -2.90
CA LYS A 26 2.98 13.03 -2.81
C LYS A 26 1.73 12.41 -2.19
N THR A 27 1.42 11.17 -2.54
CA THR A 27 0.28 10.42 -1.98
C THR A 27 0.51 10.12 -0.49
N ALA A 28 1.72 9.70 -0.11
CA ALA A 28 2.09 9.47 1.29
C ALA A 28 2.03 10.76 2.12
N GLN A 29 2.50 11.88 1.57
CA GLN A 29 2.43 13.17 2.23
C GLN A 29 0.98 13.59 2.50
N TYR A 30 0.06 13.27 1.58
CA TYR A 30 -1.36 13.52 1.80
C TYR A 30 -1.90 12.66 2.96
N ALA A 31 -1.58 11.37 3.00
CA ALA A 31 -2.00 10.46 4.06
C ALA A 31 -1.50 10.90 5.44
N ILE A 32 -0.23 11.31 5.54
CA ILE A 32 0.38 11.81 6.78
C ILE A 32 -0.20 13.16 7.20
N LYS A 33 -0.50 14.04 6.25
CA LYS A 33 -1.13 15.34 6.55
C LYS A 33 -2.48 15.17 7.26
N TYR A 34 -3.22 14.11 6.94
CA TYR A 34 -4.53 13.79 7.52
C TYR A 34 -4.48 12.50 8.35
N ARG A 35 -3.37 12.28 9.06
CA ARG A 35 -3.13 11.08 9.87
C ARG A 35 -4.14 10.84 11.00
N ASP A 36 -4.87 11.86 11.42
CA ASP A 36 -5.98 11.70 12.38
C ASP A 36 -7.16 10.91 11.78
N MET A 37 -7.11 10.60 10.48
CA MET A 37 -8.06 9.79 9.72
C MET A 37 -7.39 8.53 9.14
N ASP A 38 -6.30 8.08 9.73
CA ASP A 38 -5.50 6.94 9.26
C ASP A 38 -6.32 5.69 8.95
N GLU A 39 -7.27 5.30 9.80
CA GLU A 39 -8.16 4.15 9.57
C GLU A 39 -8.99 4.31 8.28
N ASP A 40 -9.64 5.46 8.12
CA ASP A 40 -10.45 5.75 6.92
C ASP A 40 -9.59 5.80 5.64
N LEU A 41 -8.38 6.35 5.74
CA LEU A 41 -7.45 6.44 4.63
C LEU A 41 -6.86 5.08 4.29
N HIS A 42 -6.52 4.26 5.28
CA HIS A 42 -6.11 2.87 5.06
C HIS A 42 -7.23 2.05 4.41
N ASN A 43 -8.48 2.24 4.84
CA ASN A 43 -9.64 1.64 4.18
C ASN A 43 -9.74 2.06 2.70
N CYS A 44 -9.44 3.33 2.35
CA CYS A 44 -9.38 3.75 0.94
C CYS A 44 -8.30 3.01 0.13
N ILE A 45 -7.15 2.67 0.75
CA ILE A 45 -6.09 1.90 0.09
C ILE A 45 -6.61 0.51 -0.26
N ILE A 46 -7.19 -0.18 0.71
CA ILE A 46 -7.74 -1.52 0.55
C ILE A 46 -8.89 -1.52 -0.46
N GLU A 47 -9.82 -0.57 -0.34
CA GLU A 47 -10.91 -0.37 -1.31
C GLU A 47 -10.36 -0.20 -2.73
N GLN A 48 -9.32 0.61 -2.94
CA GLN A 48 -8.73 0.77 -4.28
C GLN A 48 -8.04 -0.49 -4.78
N LEU A 49 -7.32 -1.23 -3.92
CA LEU A 49 -6.69 -2.50 -4.30
C LEU A 49 -7.73 -3.52 -4.76
N GLU A 50 -8.87 -3.60 -4.07
CA GLU A 50 -9.90 -4.62 -4.33
C GLU A 50 -10.97 -4.17 -5.34
N ARG A 51 -11.05 -2.87 -5.65
CA ARG A 51 -12.06 -2.31 -6.55
C ARG A 51 -12.04 -3.02 -7.92
N GLN A 52 -13.22 -3.49 -8.32
CA GLN A 52 -13.45 -4.02 -9.66
C GLN A 52 -13.13 -2.94 -10.70
N GLY A 53 -12.33 -3.30 -11.71
CA GLY A 53 -11.88 -2.37 -12.76
C GLY A 53 -10.65 -1.54 -12.40
N ASN A 54 -10.07 -1.66 -11.19
CA ASN A 54 -8.74 -1.13 -10.94
C ASN A 54 -7.67 -2.03 -11.58
N SER A 55 -6.89 -1.47 -12.51
CA SER A 55 -5.91 -2.23 -13.29
C SER A 55 -4.82 -2.86 -12.44
N MET A 56 -4.30 -4.03 -12.84
CA MET A 56 -3.17 -4.69 -12.18
C MET A 56 -1.92 -3.79 -12.10
N ASN A 57 -1.71 -2.92 -13.09
CA ASN A 57 -0.64 -1.94 -13.07
C ASN A 57 -0.83 -0.92 -11.93
N ASN A 58 -2.04 -0.41 -11.74
CA ASN A 58 -2.29 0.52 -10.64
C ASN A 58 -2.21 -0.17 -9.27
N ARG A 59 -2.64 -1.44 -9.16
CA ARG A 59 -2.44 -2.24 -7.94
C ARG A 59 -0.95 -2.41 -7.60
N ALA A 60 -0.10 -2.65 -8.59
CA ALA A 60 1.36 -2.66 -8.41
C ALA A 60 1.91 -1.29 -7.98
N ASN A 61 1.40 -0.19 -8.54
CA ASN A 61 1.80 1.15 -8.10
C ASN A 61 1.37 1.44 -6.66
N ILE A 62 0.19 0.97 -6.24
CA ILE A 62 -0.25 1.04 -4.83
C ILE A 62 0.70 0.22 -3.94
N MET A 63 1.12 -0.98 -4.36
CA MET A 63 2.11 -1.79 -3.62
C MET A 63 3.42 -1.02 -3.38
N TYR A 64 3.96 -0.36 -4.40
CA TYR A 64 5.15 0.49 -4.23
C TYR A 64 4.88 1.70 -3.33
N PHE A 65 3.68 2.29 -3.40
CA PHE A 65 3.29 3.39 -2.55
C PHE A 65 3.27 3.02 -1.05
N LEU A 66 2.90 1.78 -0.70
CA LEU A 66 2.91 1.33 0.71
C LEU A 66 4.28 1.47 1.37
N GLU A 67 5.35 1.18 0.63
CA GLU A 67 6.72 1.39 1.13
C GLU A 67 6.99 2.87 1.44
N ALA A 68 6.61 3.76 0.52
CA ALA A 68 6.76 5.20 0.72
C ALA A 68 5.91 5.72 1.89
N LEU A 69 4.73 5.13 2.10
CA LEU A 69 3.88 5.45 3.25
C LEU A 69 4.52 5.00 4.56
N CYS A 70 5.03 3.77 4.64
CA CYS A 70 5.74 3.27 5.83
C CYS A 70 6.97 4.12 6.16
N ASP A 71 7.80 4.44 5.17
CA ASP A 71 8.98 5.30 5.35
C ASP A 71 8.58 6.67 5.95
N MET A 72 7.49 7.25 5.46
CA MET A 72 7.03 8.56 5.92
C MET A 72 6.36 8.47 7.30
N ALA A 73 5.60 7.42 7.55
CA ALA A 73 4.95 7.13 8.82
C ALA A 73 5.97 6.96 9.95
N GLU A 74 7.06 6.22 9.69
CA GLU A 74 8.18 6.05 10.62
C GLU A 74 8.85 7.39 10.92
N ARG A 75 9.21 8.16 9.88
CA ARG A 75 9.84 9.47 10.02
C ARG A 75 9.02 10.46 10.85
N GLU A 76 7.69 10.39 10.73
CA GLU A 76 6.74 11.27 11.42
C GLU A 76 6.20 10.66 12.72
N LYS A 77 6.74 9.50 13.13
CA LYS A 77 6.39 8.74 14.35
C LYS A 77 4.90 8.40 14.47
N HIS A 78 4.26 8.14 13.34
CA HIS A 78 2.86 7.76 13.26
C HIS A 78 2.74 6.33 12.74
N HIS A 79 2.96 5.37 13.65
CA HIS A 79 3.13 3.95 13.30
C HIS A 79 1.81 3.21 13.03
N ASP A 80 0.65 3.87 13.09
CA ASP A 80 -0.66 3.25 12.83
C ASP A 80 -0.76 2.72 11.40
N TYR A 81 -0.30 3.47 10.39
CA TYR A 81 -0.21 2.96 9.02
C TYR A 81 0.65 1.69 8.90
N ILE A 82 1.80 1.65 9.58
CA ILE A 82 2.70 0.49 9.55
C ILE A 82 1.98 -0.73 10.15
N ARG A 83 1.31 -0.56 11.30
CA ARG A 83 0.54 -1.62 11.97
C ARG A 83 -0.62 -2.14 11.11
N MET A 84 -1.35 -1.25 10.45
CA MET A 84 -2.45 -1.65 9.57
C MET A 84 -1.96 -2.36 8.31
N ILE A 85 -0.85 -1.92 7.71
CA ILE A 85 -0.22 -2.61 6.58
C ILE A 85 0.30 -3.99 6.99
N GLN A 86 0.95 -4.12 8.14
CA GLN A 86 1.36 -5.42 8.69
C GLN A 86 0.17 -6.37 8.85
N ARG A 87 -0.93 -5.89 9.44
CA ARG A 87 -2.15 -6.69 9.66
C ARG A 87 -2.74 -7.19 8.35
N ASP A 88 -2.79 -6.34 7.32
CA ASP A 88 -3.51 -6.62 6.07
C ASP A 88 -2.58 -7.06 4.93
N ILE A 89 -1.30 -7.36 5.20
CA ILE A 89 -0.31 -7.59 4.15
C ILE A 89 -0.67 -8.75 3.22
N MET A 90 -1.23 -9.84 3.76
CA MET A 90 -1.67 -10.99 2.94
C MET A 90 -2.83 -10.60 2.01
N ARG A 91 -3.83 -9.87 2.53
CA ARG A 91 -4.94 -9.33 1.74
C ARG A 91 -4.45 -8.40 0.62
N ILE A 92 -3.43 -7.59 0.91
CA ILE A 92 -2.78 -6.72 -0.08
C ILE A 92 -2.07 -7.55 -1.16
N VAL A 93 -1.32 -8.59 -0.76
CA VAL A 93 -0.66 -9.51 -1.70
C VAL A 93 -1.68 -10.17 -2.62
N ASP A 94 -2.75 -10.74 -2.06
CA ASP A 94 -3.81 -11.40 -2.82
C ASP A 94 -4.49 -10.44 -3.82
N ALA A 95 -4.66 -9.17 -3.45
CA ALA A 95 -5.22 -8.16 -4.34
C ALA A 95 -4.27 -7.80 -5.49
N VAL A 96 -2.96 -7.81 -5.27
CA VAL A 96 -1.94 -7.39 -6.26
C VAL A 96 -1.46 -8.54 -7.15
N ALA A 97 -1.36 -9.74 -6.60
CA ALA A 97 -0.87 -10.95 -7.24
C ALA A 97 -1.73 -12.18 -6.86
N PRO A 98 -3.00 -12.23 -7.28
CA PRO A 98 -3.89 -13.34 -6.97
C PRO A 98 -3.44 -14.67 -7.62
N ASP A 99 -3.80 -15.78 -6.97
CA ASP A 99 -3.49 -17.15 -7.39
C ASP A 99 -4.15 -17.58 -8.70
N ASP A 100 -5.13 -16.83 -9.21
CA ASP A 100 -5.79 -17.07 -10.50
C ASP A 100 -4.88 -16.72 -11.71
N GLY A 101 -3.67 -16.23 -11.45
CA GLY A 101 -2.67 -15.88 -12.44
C GLY A 101 -2.85 -14.48 -13.07
N SER A 102 -3.95 -13.78 -12.78
CA SER A 102 -4.21 -12.44 -13.34
C SER A 102 -3.17 -11.39 -12.91
N GLY A 103 -2.51 -11.61 -11.77
CA GLY A 103 -1.41 -10.78 -11.26
C GLY A 103 -0.01 -11.37 -11.39
N ALA A 104 0.21 -12.38 -12.25
CA ALA A 104 1.52 -13.03 -12.40
C ALA A 104 2.66 -12.04 -12.72
N ALA A 105 2.37 -10.96 -13.47
CA ALA A 105 3.34 -9.90 -13.76
C ALA A 105 3.78 -9.10 -12.52
N ASN A 106 2.94 -9.09 -11.47
CA ASN A 106 3.17 -8.34 -10.25
C ASN A 106 3.91 -9.14 -9.17
N VAL A 107 4.10 -10.46 -9.33
CA VAL A 107 4.80 -11.30 -8.33
C VAL A 107 6.18 -10.74 -7.99
N LYS A 108 6.93 -10.29 -9.00
CA LYS A 108 8.24 -9.64 -8.79
C LYS A 108 8.14 -8.32 -8.02
N VAL A 109 7.06 -7.57 -8.22
CA VAL A 109 6.79 -6.31 -7.51
C VAL A 109 6.52 -6.61 -6.04
N VAL A 110 5.60 -7.54 -5.77
CA VAL A 110 5.23 -7.94 -4.41
C VAL A 110 6.46 -8.39 -3.64
N ARG A 111 7.21 -9.36 -4.17
CA ARG A 111 8.44 -9.87 -3.57
C ARG A 111 9.45 -8.76 -3.26
N LYS A 112 9.68 -7.86 -4.21
CA LYS A 112 10.61 -6.73 -4.03
C LYS A 112 10.17 -5.82 -2.88
N VAL A 113 8.90 -5.46 -2.82
CA VAL A 113 8.40 -4.56 -1.76
C VAL A 113 8.43 -5.25 -0.40
N LEU A 114 8.02 -6.51 -0.31
CA LEU A 114 8.06 -7.28 0.95
C LEU A 114 9.47 -7.40 1.51
N LEU A 115 10.46 -7.72 0.67
CA LEU A 115 11.87 -7.76 1.06
C LEU A 115 12.35 -6.37 1.54
N SER A 116 11.92 -5.30 0.88
CA SER A 116 12.27 -3.94 1.31
C SER A 116 11.66 -3.60 2.67
N LEU A 117 10.36 -3.87 2.86
CA LEU A 117 9.67 -3.66 4.13
C LEU A 117 10.31 -4.48 5.27
N GLN A 118 10.69 -5.73 5.01
CA GLN A 118 11.42 -6.57 5.97
C GLN A 118 12.80 -5.99 6.31
N SER A 119 13.57 -5.57 5.30
CA SER A 119 14.90 -4.97 5.50
C SER A 119 14.84 -3.69 6.36
N LYS A 120 13.71 -2.98 6.30
CA LYS A 120 13.41 -1.78 7.09
C LYS A 120 12.75 -2.09 8.43
N SER A 121 12.59 -3.37 8.78
CA SER A 121 11.91 -3.84 10.00
C SER A 121 10.43 -3.46 10.10
N PHE A 122 9.78 -3.12 8.97
CA PHE A 122 8.34 -2.89 8.91
C PHE A 122 7.54 -4.19 8.76
N LEU A 123 8.15 -5.29 8.33
CA LEU A 123 7.55 -6.62 8.36
C LEU A 123 8.46 -7.58 9.12
N LEU A 124 7.86 -8.53 9.82
CA LEU A 124 8.61 -9.59 10.48
C LEU A 124 9.14 -10.59 9.43
N PRO A 125 10.30 -11.23 9.66
CA PRO A 125 10.86 -12.19 8.71
C PRO A 125 9.93 -13.34 8.35
N LEU A 126 9.17 -13.85 9.33
CA LEU A 126 8.22 -14.95 9.17
C LEU A 126 7.11 -14.63 8.15
N THR A 127 6.70 -13.37 8.05
CA THR A 127 5.64 -12.94 7.14
C THR A 127 6.08 -12.97 5.67
N VAL A 128 7.39 -12.94 5.39
CA VAL A 128 7.90 -13.01 4.01
C VAL A 128 8.10 -14.46 3.57
N SER A 129 8.47 -15.37 4.48
CA SER A 129 8.64 -16.79 4.16
C SER A 129 7.34 -17.48 3.75
N GLU A 130 6.20 -17.08 4.32
CA GLU A 130 4.88 -17.61 3.94
C GLU A 130 4.50 -17.26 2.49
N ILE A 131 5.09 -16.19 1.94
CA ILE A 131 4.81 -15.71 0.58
C ILE A 131 5.78 -16.34 -0.45
N ASP A 132 6.89 -16.91 0.01
CA ASP A 132 7.84 -17.64 -0.84
C ASP A 132 7.40 -19.08 -1.17
N GLU A 133 6.38 -19.59 -0.46
CA GLU A 133 5.80 -20.93 -0.65
C GLU A 133 4.62 -20.97 -1.64
N ILE A 134 4.20 -19.81 -2.17
CA ILE A 134 3.16 -19.64 -3.22
C ILE A 134 3.84 -19.52 -4.59
#